data_AF-A0ABD1GMA3-F1
#
_entry.id   AF-A0ABD1GMA3-F1
#
_cell.length_a   1.000
_cell.length_b   1.000
_cell.length_c   1.000
_cell.angle_alpha   90.00
_cell.angle_beta   90.00
_cell.angle_gamma   90.00
#
_symmetry.space_group_name_H-M   'P 1'
#
loop_
_entity.id
_entity.type
_entity.pdbx_description
1 polymer ?
#
loop_
_entity_poly.entity_id
_entity_poly.type
_entity_poly.pdbx_seq_one_letter_code
_entity_poly.pdbx_strand_id
1 'polypeptide(L)' 'MARVRSHLAGPTGELIATADDKDESILVAEFDLDKIKSKRHSWGIFRDRRPDLYKPLLTLDGTNIYL' A
#
# COMPACT_ATOMS: atom_id res chain seq x y z
N MET A 1 8.69 -18.80 -3.29
CA MET A 1 8.53 -17.36 -2.98
C MET A 1 8.58 -16.59 -4.29
N ALA A 2 7.53 -15.84 -4.66
CA ALA A 2 7.56 -15.02 -5.87
C ALA A 2 8.54 -13.87 -5.66
N ARG A 3 9.60 -13.81 -6.47
CA ARG A 3 10.59 -12.74 -6.43
C ARG A 3 9.98 -11.50 -7.09
N VAL A 4 9.51 -10.55 -6.27
CA VAL A 4 8.93 -9.30 -6.77
C VAL A 4 10.06 -8.40 -7.27
N ARG A 5 9.99 -7.98 -8.53
CA ARG A 5 10.97 -7.10 -9.20
C ARG A 5 10.48 -5.66 -9.18
N SER A 6 11.21 -4.71 -9.77
CA SER A 6 10.71 -3.35 -9.97
C SER A 6 9.35 -3.40 -10.66
N HIS A 7 8.34 -2.76 -10.08
CA HIS A 7 6.96 -2.80 -10.57
C HIS A 7 6.19 -1.56 -10.14
N LEU A 8 5.10 -1.30 -10.84
CA LEU A 8 4.11 -0.28 -10.50
C LEU A 8 2.82 -1.00 -10.12
N ALA A 9 2.34 -0.79 -8.90
CA ALA A 9 1.09 -1.37 -8.42
C ALA A 9 -0.02 -0.32 -8.40
N GLY A 10 -1.23 -0.75 -8.76
CA GLY A 10 -2.42 0.09 -8.71
C GLY A 10 -3.02 0.19 -7.29
N PRO A 11 -4.05 1.02 -7.10
CA PRO A 11 -4.65 1.31 -5.79
C PRO A 11 -5.35 0.11 -5.13
N THR A 12 -5.52 -1.01 -5.84
CA THR A 12 -6.08 -2.27 -5.31
C THR A 12 -5.05 -3.40 -5.25
N GLY A 13 -3.76 -3.12 -5.48
CA GLY A 13 -2.68 -4.11 -5.44
C GLY A 13 -2.46 -4.87 -6.73
N GLU A 14 -3.19 -4.55 -7.80
CA GLU A 14 -2.93 -5.07 -9.14
C GLU A 14 -1.56 -4.61 -9.67
N LEU A 15 -0.86 -5.47 -10.43
CA LEU A 15 0.39 -5.09 -11.09
C LEU A 15 0.08 -4.39 -12.42
N ILE A 16 0.43 -3.11 -12.53
CA ILE A 16 0.23 -2.28 -13.72
C ILE A 16 1.39 -2.43 -14.69
N ALA A 17 2.62 -2.50 -14.17
CA ALA A 17 3.84 -2.74 -14.95
C ALA A 17 4.85 -3.50 -14.09
N THR A 18 5.69 -4.34 -14.69
CA THR A 18 6.71 -5.13 -13.98
C THR A 18 7.91 -5.35 -14.89
N ALA A 19 9.12 -5.10 -14.38
CA ALA A 19 10.37 -5.42 -15.06
C ALA A 19 10.71 -6.91 -14.92
N ASP A 20 11.51 -7.44 -15.86
CA ASP A 20 12.10 -8.77 -15.72
C ASP A 20 13.41 -8.74 -14.89
N ASP A 21 14.14 -9.86 -14.82
CA ASP A 21 15.42 -9.98 -14.08
C ASP A 21 16.67 -9.84 -14.95
N LYS A 22 16.52 -9.55 -16.24
CA LYS A 22 17.61 -9.65 -17.20
C LYS A 22 17.93 -8.31 -17.82
N ASP A 23 16.90 -7.56 -18.15
CA ASP A 23 16.99 -6.41 -19.03
C ASP A 23 16.77 -5.11 -18.26
N GLU A 24 17.56 -4.10 -18.63
CA GLU A 24 17.36 -2.75 -18.12
C GLU A 24 16.02 -2.20 -18.62
N SER A 25 15.23 -1.63 -17.71
CA SER A 25 13.83 -1.28 -17.98
C SER A 25 13.46 0.07 -17.39
N ILE A 26 12.70 0.87 -18.15
CA ILE A 26 12.03 2.09 -17.66
C ILE A 26 10.52 1.81 -17.63
N LEU A 27 9.95 1.78 -16.44
CA LEU A 27 8.51 1.57 -16.26
C LEU A 27 7.80 2.92 -16.11
N VAL A 28 6.73 3.12 -16.89
CA VAL A 28 5.90 4.34 -16.84
C VAL A 28 4.44 3.94 -16.76
N ALA A 29 3.68 4.56 -15.86
CA ALA A 29 2.24 4.42 -15.77
C ALA A 29 1.59 5.75 -15.39
N GLU A 30 0.37 5.98 -15.89
CA GLU A 30 -0.45 7.15 -15.54
C GLU A 30 -1.50 6.75 -14.50
N PHE A 31 -1.76 7.66 -13.56
CA PHE A 31 -2.77 7.47 -12.52
C PHE A 31 -3.70 8.68 -12.45
N ASP A 32 -4.99 8.43 -12.64
CA ASP A 32 -6.04 9.41 -12.35
C ASP A 32 -6.24 9.50 -10.83
N LEU A 33 -5.63 10.53 -10.23
CA LEU A 33 -5.64 10.72 -8.78
C LEU A 33 -7.03 11.10 -8.23
N ASP A 34 -7.87 11.74 -9.03
CA ASP A 34 -9.23 12.12 -8.61
C ASP A 34 -10.13 10.89 -8.56
N LYS A 35 -10.04 10.00 -9.55
CA LYS A 35 -10.73 8.70 -9.54
C LYS A 35 -10.26 7.83 -8.38
N ILE A 36 -8.95 7.80 -8.11
CA ILE A 36 -8.40 7.06 -6.96
C ILE A 36 -8.91 7.64 -5.65
N LYS A 37 -8.94 8.97 -5.52
CA LYS A 37 -9.45 9.66 -4.32
C LYS A 37 -10.93 9.31 -4.08
N SER A 38 -11.75 9.30 -5.13
CA SER A 38 -13.16 8.93 -5.06
C SER A 38 -13.34 7.48 -4.60
N LYS A 39 -12.62 6.52 -5.24
CA LYS A 39 -12.64 5.09 -4.85
C LYS A 39 -12.17 4.88 -3.41
N ARG A 40 -11.13 5.59 -2.97
CA ARG A 40 -10.60 5.51 -1.61
C ARG A 40 -11.61 6.02 -0.57
N HIS A 41 -12.36 7.08 -0.88
CA HIS A 41 -13.43 7.58 -0.01
C HIS A 41 -14.61 6.61 0.06
N SER A 42 -15.03 6.04 -1.08
CA SER A 42 -16.19 5.15 -1.12
C SER A 42 -15.97 3.83 -0.38
N TRP A 43 -14.72 3.38 -0.23
CA TRP A 43 -14.41 2.12 0.47
C TRP A 43 -14.66 2.19 1.99
N GLY A 44 -14.58 3.37 2.61
CA GLY A 44 -14.90 3.54 4.03
C GLY A 44 -13.81 3.09 5.02
N ILE A 45 -12.76 2.39 4.58
CA ILE A 45 -11.66 1.91 5.46
C ILE A 45 -11.08 3.02 6.32
N PHE A 46 -10.86 4.21 5.77
CA PHE A 46 -10.30 5.35 6.51
C PHE A 46 -11.24 5.88 7.60
N ARG A 47 -12.55 5.88 7.33
CA ARG A 47 -13.60 6.29 8.28
C ARG A 47 -13.75 5.27 9.41
N ASP A 48 -13.62 3.99 9.07
CA ASP A 48 -13.95 2.89 9.98
C ASP A 48 -12.77 2.44 10.85
N ARG A 49 -11.62 3.13 10.77
CA ARG A 49 -10.45 2.89 11.64
C ARG A 49 -10.81 3.12 13.11
N ARG A 50 -10.09 2.43 14.00
CA ARG A 50 -10.21 2.55 15.47
C ARG A 50 -8.88 2.92 16.10
N PRO A 51 -8.38 4.16 15.92
CA PRO A 51 -7.06 4.58 16.41
C PRO A 51 -6.88 4.43 17.92
N ASP A 52 -7.97 4.52 18.68
CA ASP A 52 -8.02 4.27 20.12
C ASP A 52 -7.54 2.86 20.51
N LEU A 53 -7.73 1.87 19.63
CA LEU A 53 -7.33 0.48 19.83
C LEU A 53 -5.91 0.17 19.33
N TYR A 54 -5.23 1.12 18.68
CA TYR A 54 -3.95 0.85 18.00
C TYR A 54 -2.72 1.02 18.88
N LYS A 55 -2.89 1.35 20.17
CA LYS A 55 -1.77 1.50 21.11
C LYS A 55 -0.80 0.30 21.14
N PRO A 56 -1.25 -0.97 21.07
CA PRO A 56 -0.32 -2.11 21.05
C PRO A 56 0.63 -2.11 19.84
N LEU A 57 0.26 -1.48 18.71
CA LEU A 57 1.11 -1.39 17.52
C LEU A 57 2.37 -0.54 17.75
N LEU A 58 2.42 0.24 18.84
CA LEU A 58 3.58 1.05 19.25
C LEU A 58 4.53 0.30 20.19
N THR A 59 4.27 -0.98 20.46
CA THR A 59 5.08 -1.83 21.32
C THR A 59 5.79 -2.89 20.50
N LEU A 60 6.91 -3.43 21.00
CA LEU A 60 7.58 -4.58 20.39
C LEU A 60 7.10 -5.91 20.99
N ASP A 61 6.77 -5.91 22.28
CA ASP A 61 6.39 -7.08 23.07
C ASP A 61 4.87 -7.23 23.26
N GLY A 62 4.07 -6.31 22.72
CA GLY A 62 2.62 -6.29 22.87
C GLY A 62 2.12 -5.69 24.19
N THR A 63 3.00 -5.22 25.08
CA THR A 63 2.62 -4.83 26.45
C THR A 63 3.21 -3.51 26.92
N ASN A 64 4.49 -3.22 26.67
CA ASN A 64 5.15 -2.02 27.17
C ASN A 64 5.14 -0.88 26.13
N ILE A 65 4.46 0.21 26.49
CA ILE A 65 4.45 1.44 25.72
C ILE A 65 5.58 2.34 26.24
N TYR A 66 6.63 2.55 25.42
CA TYR A 66 7.77 3.42 25.74
C TYR A 66 7.47 4.90 25.44
N LEU A 67 6.41 5.45 26.05
CA LEU A 67 6.07 6.88 25.96
C LEU A 67 6.47 7.61 27.23
#